data_AF-A0A1I6DJA7-F1
#
_entry.id   AF-A0A1I6DJA7-F1
#
_cell.length_a   1.000
_cell.length_b   1.000
_cell.length_c   1.000
_cell.angle_alpha   90.00
_cell.angle_beta   90.00
_cell.angle_gamma   90.00
#
_symmetry.space_group_name_H-M   'P 1'
#
loop_
_entity.id
_entity.type
_entity.pdbx_description
1 polymer ?
#
loop_
_entity_poly.entity_id
_entity_poly.type
_entity_poly.pdbx_seq_one_letter_code
_entity_poly.pdbx_strand_id
1 'polypeptide(L)'
;MRALVALLVVGSVAFALLVGRAEPTPDLSRGVDGVAAWLHDLTDECASVKRDDDFTDFAGPVRSKVYAPFIAEWGTCAKQPYERLGLLILRPGLEQAWRTALANGEVRGDPDLAFGDGFALTGSIGMEYLGLKRLECTPTACSLMEIKHH
;
A
#
# COMPACT_ATOMS: atom_id res chain seq x y z
N MET A 1 48.18 -42.52 -39.79
CA MET A 1 48.62 -41.55 -38.77
C MET A 1 47.42 -40.64 -38.48
N ARG A 2 46.67 -40.82 -37.37
CA ARG A 2 46.69 -39.97 -36.14
C ARG A 2 46.80 -38.47 -36.50
N ALA A 3 45.87 -37.57 -36.15
CA ALA A 3 45.31 -37.36 -34.82
C ALA A 3 43.92 -36.69 -34.79
N LEU A 4 43.21 -36.99 -33.69
CA LEU A 4 42.01 -36.35 -33.13
C LEU A 4 42.21 -34.86 -32.80
N VAL A 5 41.15 -34.04 -32.86
CA VAL A 5 40.67 -33.18 -31.74
C VAL A 5 39.15 -32.94 -31.91
N ALA A 6 38.39 -33.27 -30.87
CA ALA A 6 36.98 -32.96 -30.67
C ALA A 6 36.82 -31.63 -29.89
N LEU A 7 35.64 -30.98 -29.89
CA LEU A 7 34.89 -30.52 -28.70
C LEU A 7 33.73 -29.53 -29.03
N LEU A 8 32.54 -29.87 -28.50
CA LEU A 8 31.51 -29.02 -27.82
C LEU A 8 30.85 -27.86 -28.59
N VAL A 9 29.57 -27.94 -28.98
CA VAL A 9 28.33 -27.79 -28.16
C VAL A 9 28.32 -26.52 -27.31
N VAL A 10 27.59 -25.48 -27.73
CA VAL A 10 26.71 -24.69 -26.85
C VAL A 10 25.51 -24.22 -27.67
N GLY A 11 24.32 -24.71 -27.32
CA GLY A 11 23.06 -24.26 -27.91
C GLY A 11 22.74 -22.83 -27.48
N SER A 12 22.51 -21.96 -28.46
CA SER A 12 21.95 -20.63 -28.26
C SER A 12 20.46 -20.73 -27.97
N VAL A 13 20.10 -21.18 -26.76
CA VAL A 13 18.78 -20.89 -26.20
C VAL A 13 18.88 -19.47 -25.66
N ALA A 14 18.50 -18.51 -26.49
CA ALA A 14 18.20 -17.16 -26.05
C ALA A 14 16.98 -17.24 -25.13
N PHE A 15 17.21 -17.48 -23.84
CA PHE A 15 16.24 -17.27 -22.79
C PHE A 15 16.06 -15.75 -22.69
N ALA A 16 15.16 -15.21 -23.52
CA ALA A 16 14.65 -13.88 -23.34
C ALA A 16 13.94 -13.84 -21.98
N LEU A 17 14.68 -13.41 -20.96
CA LEU A 17 14.14 -13.03 -19.67
C LEU A 17 13.20 -11.84 -19.92
N LEU A 18 11.94 -12.15 -20.23
CA LEU A 18 10.80 -11.28 -19.98
C LEU A 18 10.68 -11.15 -18.46
N VAL A 19 11.61 -10.40 -17.85
CA VAL A 19 11.37 -9.80 -16.55
C VAL A 19 10.33 -8.73 -16.84
N GLY A 20 9.05 -9.10 -16.75
CA GLY A 20 8.00 -8.11 -16.56
C GLY A 20 8.48 -7.25 -15.40
N ARG A 21 8.72 -5.96 -15.64
CA ARG A 21 9.02 -5.03 -14.57
C ARG A 21 7.82 -5.10 -13.63
N ALA A 22 7.98 -5.79 -12.50
CA ALA A 22 7.03 -5.67 -11.41
C ALA A 22 6.92 -4.17 -11.13
N GLU A 23 5.70 -3.65 -11.12
CA GLU A 23 5.48 -2.26 -10.74
C GLU A 23 6.18 -2.02 -9.39
N PRO A 24 6.90 -0.90 -9.25
CA PRO A 24 7.63 -0.64 -8.01
C PRO A 24 6.63 -0.68 -6.84
N THR A 25 6.89 -1.56 -5.88
CA THR A 25 6.13 -1.70 -4.64
C THR A 25 7.00 -1.23 -3.47
N PRO A 26 6.39 -0.73 -2.38
CA PRO A 26 7.16 -0.26 -1.23
C PRO A 26 7.87 -1.42 -0.50
N ASP A 27 9.08 -1.14 0.00
CA ASP A 27 9.81 -2.07 0.87
C ASP A 27 9.26 -2.03 2.29
N LEU A 28 8.27 -2.88 2.58
CA LEU A 28 7.62 -2.92 3.89
C LEU A 28 8.53 -3.43 5.02
N SER A 29 9.70 -4.01 4.72
CA SER A 29 10.68 -4.35 5.77
C SER A 29 11.23 -3.11 6.48
N ARG A 30 11.12 -1.94 5.83
CA ARG A 30 11.45 -0.62 6.37
C ARG A 30 10.24 0.12 6.95
N GLY A 31 9.09 -0.56 7.08
CA GLY A 31 7.89 0.02 7.63
C GLY A 31 7.40 1.25 6.87
N VAL A 32 6.93 2.28 7.58
CA VAL A 32 6.41 3.51 6.94
C VAL A 32 7.48 4.30 6.18
N ASP A 33 8.76 4.15 6.54
CA ASP A 33 9.85 4.80 5.80
C ASP A 33 10.02 4.17 4.40
N GLY A 34 9.74 2.87 4.26
CA GLY A 34 9.72 2.19 2.97
C GLY A 34 8.57 2.67 2.07
N VAL A 35 7.40 2.90 2.66
CA VAL A 35 6.24 3.49 1.96
C VAL A 35 6.54 4.92 1.53
N ALA A 36 7.15 5.73 2.40
CA ALA A 36 7.50 7.12 2.09
C ALA A 36 8.55 7.21 0.99
N ALA A 37 9.60 6.38 1.02
CA ALA A 37 10.63 6.33 -0.01
C ALA A 37 10.03 5.95 -1.37
N TRP A 38 9.13 4.96 -1.39
CA TRP A 38 8.42 4.58 -2.61
C TRP A 38 7.55 5.72 -3.17
N LEU A 39 6.81 6.44 -2.33
CA LEU A 39 6.06 7.62 -2.75
C LEU A 39 7.00 8.71 -3.28
N HIS A 40 8.13 8.94 -2.62
CA HIS A 40 9.12 9.92 -3.05
C HIS A 40 9.71 9.59 -4.41
N ASP A 41 10.09 8.34 -4.66
CA ASP A 41 10.61 7.92 -5.97
C ASP A 41 9.59 8.13 -7.11
N LEU A 42 8.28 8.07 -6.80
CA LEU A 42 7.21 8.24 -7.77
C LEU A 42 6.78 9.70 -7.98
N THR A 43 6.82 10.52 -6.94
CA THR A 43 6.21 11.85 -6.96
C THR A 43 7.15 12.99 -6.61
N ASP A 44 8.39 12.71 -6.21
CA ASP A 44 9.35 13.68 -5.63
C ASP A 44 8.83 14.38 -4.35
N GLU A 45 7.79 13.83 -3.71
CA GLU A 45 7.21 14.32 -2.46
C GLU A 45 7.47 13.33 -1.31
N CYS A 46 6.91 13.51 -0.12
CA CYS A 46 7.11 12.58 1.00
C CYS A 46 8.58 12.26 1.38
N ALA A 47 9.50 13.19 1.15
CA ALA A 47 10.93 13.03 1.44
C ALA A 47 11.27 12.79 2.93
N SER A 48 10.33 13.09 3.85
CA SER A 48 10.51 12.83 5.28
C SER A 48 9.22 12.36 5.93
N VAL A 49 9.37 11.43 6.88
CA VAL A 49 8.27 10.90 7.70
C VAL A 49 8.29 11.56 9.06
N LYS A 50 7.14 12.10 9.46
CA LYS A 50 6.86 12.53 10.83
C LYS A 50 6.11 11.41 11.54
N ARG A 51 6.73 10.88 12.59
CA ARG A 51 6.08 9.95 13.52
C ARG A 51 5.41 10.79 14.60
N ASP A 52 4.10 10.66 14.69
CA ASP A 52 3.27 11.30 15.70
C ASP A 52 2.84 10.21 16.68
N ASP A 53 2.66 10.54 17.95
CA ASP A 53 2.31 9.60 19.01
C ASP A 53 0.80 9.49 19.21
N ASP A 54 0.00 10.45 18.74
CA ASP A 54 -1.46 10.41 18.84
C ASP A 54 -2.16 10.22 17.48
N PHE A 55 -2.38 8.95 17.12
CA PHE A 55 -3.16 8.61 15.93
C PHE A 55 -4.61 9.09 16.01
N THR A 56 -5.13 9.30 17.22
CA THR A 56 -6.51 9.77 17.44
C THR A 56 -6.66 11.23 17.08
N ASP A 57 -5.66 12.07 17.36
CA ASP A 57 -5.63 13.47 16.91
C ASP A 57 -5.67 13.54 15.38
N PHE A 58 -4.88 12.68 14.72
CA PHE A 58 -4.81 12.63 13.26
C PHE A 58 -6.09 12.07 12.60
N ALA A 59 -6.53 10.87 13.01
CA ALA A 59 -7.63 10.16 12.36
C ALA A 59 -9.01 10.58 12.89
N GLY A 60 -9.06 11.23 14.06
CA GLY A 60 -10.29 11.50 14.80
C GLY A 60 -10.76 10.28 15.63
N PRO A 61 -11.55 10.51 16.69
CA PRO A 61 -11.84 9.50 17.72
C PRO A 61 -12.58 8.26 17.22
N VAL A 62 -13.54 8.45 16.31
CA VAL A 62 -14.36 7.35 15.80
C VAL A 62 -13.53 6.41 14.91
N ARG A 63 -12.79 6.97 13.95
CA ARG A 63 -11.97 6.18 13.02
C ARG A 63 -10.78 5.55 13.73
N SER A 64 -10.13 6.29 14.64
CA SER A 64 -9.04 5.77 15.45
C SER A 64 -9.46 4.50 16.21
N LYS A 65 -10.65 4.48 16.82
CA LYS A 65 -11.18 3.31 17.53
C LYS A 65 -11.23 2.05 16.65
N VAL A 66 -11.55 2.20 15.35
CA VAL A 66 -11.66 1.07 14.42
C VAL A 66 -10.30 0.71 13.82
N TYR A 67 -9.49 1.69 13.41
CA TYR A 67 -8.21 1.46 12.73
C TYR A 67 -7.07 1.09 13.67
N ALA A 68 -6.93 1.76 14.81
CA ALA A 68 -5.75 1.66 15.68
C ALA A 68 -5.36 0.23 16.08
N PRO A 69 -6.31 -0.70 16.39
CA PRO A 69 -5.96 -2.09 16.70
C PRO A 69 -5.26 -2.83 15.54
N PHE A 70 -5.44 -2.37 14.31
CA PHE A 70 -4.92 -2.98 13.08
C PHE A 70 -3.75 -2.21 12.49
N ILE A 71 -3.24 -1.18 13.17
CA ILE A 71 -2.05 -0.46 12.75
C ILE A 71 -0.84 -1.07 13.47
N ALA A 72 0.14 -1.53 12.70
CA ALA A 72 1.42 -2.01 13.22
C ALA A 72 2.40 -0.84 13.42
N GLU A 73 2.45 0.07 12.46
CA GLU A 73 3.25 1.29 12.47
C GLU A 73 2.50 2.36 11.69
N TRP A 74 2.66 3.62 12.07
CA TRP A 74 2.13 4.73 11.30
C TRP A 74 3.05 5.95 11.34
N GLY A 75 2.84 6.83 10.38
CA GLY A 75 3.47 8.15 10.31
C GLY A 75 2.74 9.04 9.33
N THR A 76 3.26 10.23 9.11
CA THR A 76 2.74 11.17 8.11
C THR A 76 3.85 11.74 7.26
N CYS A 77 3.57 12.09 6.02
CA CYS A 77 4.45 12.87 5.16
C CYS A 77 3.66 13.96 4.42
N ALA A 78 4.38 14.93 3.86
CA ALA A 78 3.77 15.99 3.06
C ALA A 78 3.71 15.55 1.59
N LYS A 79 2.53 15.64 0.99
CA LYS A 79 2.28 15.35 -0.44
C LYS A 79 1.04 16.09 -0.91
N GLN A 80 1.16 16.99 -1.87
CA GLN A 80 0.02 17.75 -2.39
C GLN A 80 -1.09 16.83 -2.94
N PRO A 81 -2.37 17.15 -2.69
CA PRO A 81 -2.89 18.33 -1.96
C PRO A 81 -2.92 18.19 -0.42
N TYR A 82 -2.34 17.13 0.14
CA TYR A 82 -2.36 16.81 1.57
C TYR A 82 -1.17 17.44 2.31
N GLU A 83 -1.46 18.30 3.29
CA GLU A 83 -0.44 18.78 4.23
C GLU A 83 0.11 17.65 5.11
N ARG A 84 -0.74 16.67 5.44
CA ARG A 84 -0.42 15.46 6.20
C ARG A 84 -1.09 14.26 5.55
N LEU A 85 -0.36 13.54 4.70
CA LEU A 85 -0.77 12.23 4.22
C LEU A 85 -0.35 11.18 5.26
N GLY A 86 -1.28 10.38 5.77
CA GLY A 86 -0.99 9.29 6.69
C GLY A 86 -0.50 8.05 5.95
N LEU A 87 0.56 7.44 6.49
CA LEU A 87 1.18 6.21 6.02
C LEU A 87 0.97 5.15 7.09
N LEU A 88 0.33 4.02 6.74
CA LEU A 88 -0.07 2.99 7.69
C LEU A 88 0.50 1.64 7.27
N ILE A 89 1.18 0.94 8.19
CA ILE A 89 1.46 -0.49 8.06
C ILE A 89 0.35 -1.25 8.77
N LEU A 90 -0.29 -2.17 8.07
CA LEU A 90 -1.51 -2.82 8.53
C LEU A 90 -1.26 -4.23 9.06
N ARG A 91 -2.01 -4.59 10.09
CA ARG A 91 -2.23 -5.96 10.53
C ARG A 91 -3.50 -6.50 9.87
N PRO A 92 -3.62 -7.82 9.68
CA PRO A 92 -4.85 -8.43 9.17
C PRO A 92 -6.07 -8.15 10.08
N GLY A 93 -7.26 -8.09 9.49
CA GLY A 93 -8.53 -8.05 10.21
C GLY A 93 -9.30 -6.74 10.15
N LEU A 94 -8.73 -5.68 9.56
CA LEU A 94 -9.39 -4.38 9.47
C LEU A 94 -10.74 -4.43 8.72
N GLU A 95 -10.82 -5.20 7.63
CA GLU A 95 -12.05 -5.34 6.85
C GLU A 95 -13.22 -5.88 7.69
N GLN A 96 -12.95 -6.90 8.51
CA GLN A 96 -13.93 -7.47 9.42
C GLN A 96 -14.37 -6.45 10.48
N ALA A 97 -13.41 -5.71 11.06
CA ALA A 97 -13.70 -4.71 12.07
C ALA A 97 -14.53 -3.56 11.51
N TRP A 98 -14.21 -3.09 10.30
CA TRP A 98 -14.97 -2.05 9.63
C TRP A 98 -16.41 -2.49 9.33
N ARG A 99 -16.59 -3.72 8.82
CA ARG A 99 -17.91 -4.31 8.61
C ARG A 99 -18.72 -4.37 9.90
N THR A 100 -18.11 -4.81 11.00
CA THR A 100 -18.78 -4.86 12.31
C THR A 100 -19.16 -3.45 12.79
N ALA A 101 -18.26 -2.48 12.65
CA ALA A 101 -18.55 -1.08 13.00
C ALA A 101 -19.69 -0.49 12.15
N LEU A 102 -19.75 -0.83 10.86
CA LEU A 102 -20.85 -0.45 9.97
C LEU A 102 -22.19 -1.07 10.41
N ALA A 103 -22.19 -2.37 10.70
CA ALA A 103 -23.39 -3.08 11.15
C ALA A 103 -23.93 -2.53 12.48
N ASN A 104 -23.03 -2.08 13.37
CA ASN A 104 -23.38 -1.45 14.64
C ASN A 104 -23.76 0.03 14.52
N GLY A 105 -23.61 0.64 13.34
CA GLY A 105 -23.85 2.07 13.12
C GLY A 105 -22.80 3.00 13.75
N GLU A 106 -21.63 2.48 14.12
CA GLU A 106 -20.51 3.25 14.70
C GLU A 106 -19.81 4.11 13.65
N VAL A 107 -19.75 3.63 12.40
CA VAL A 107 -19.22 4.36 11.24
C VAL A 107 -20.27 4.38 10.13
N ARG A 108 -20.04 5.23 9.12
CA ARG A 108 -20.89 5.32 7.92
C ARG A 108 -20.02 5.27 6.67
N GLY A 109 -20.44 4.46 5.70
CA GLY A 109 -19.77 4.33 4.41
C GLY A 109 -18.45 3.56 4.47
N ASP A 110 -17.71 3.68 3.39
CA ASP A 110 -16.44 3.01 3.17
C ASP A 110 -15.32 3.64 4.01
N PRO A 111 -14.29 2.87 4.41
CA PRO A 111 -13.11 3.45 5.01
C PRO A 111 -12.40 4.38 4.01
N ASP A 112 -11.92 5.50 4.53
CA ASP A 112 -11.21 6.55 3.81
C ASP A 112 -9.72 6.24 3.66
N LEU A 113 -9.40 5.03 3.21
CA LEU A 113 -8.05 4.53 3.00
C LEU A 113 -7.86 3.99 1.58
N ALA A 114 -6.70 4.26 1.00
CA ALA A 114 -6.21 3.59 -0.20
C ALA A 114 -5.25 2.46 0.22
N PHE A 115 -5.60 1.23 -0.12
CA PHE A 115 -4.95 0.00 0.31
C PHE A 115 -3.96 -0.52 -0.73
N GLY A 116 -2.77 -0.83 -0.24
CA GLY A 116 -1.83 -1.72 -0.92
C GLY A 116 -1.74 -3.06 -0.17
N ASP A 117 -0.82 -3.92 -0.60
CA ASP A 117 -0.57 -5.19 0.07
C ASP A 117 0.18 -4.95 1.39
N GLY A 118 -0.52 -5.02 2.53
CA GLY A 118 0.06 -4.83 3.86
C GLY A 118 0.23 -3.39 4.35
N PHE A 119 -0.21 -2.40 3.57
CA PHE A 119 -0.15 -0.98 3.95
C PHE A 119 -1.37 -0.19 3.44
N ALA A 120 -1.57 1.03 3.95
CA ALA A 120 -2.57 1.95 3.45
C ALA A 120 -2.17 3.43 3.58
N LEU A 121 -2.82 4.28 2.79
CA LEU A 121 -2.66 5.74 2.79
C LEU A 121 -3.99 6.43 3.11
N THR A 122 -3.98 7.52 3.89
CA THR A 122 -5.21 8.25 4.30
C THR A 122 -5.70 9.29 3.28
N GLY A 123 -5.54 9.01 1.99
CA GLY A 123 -5.91 9.90 0.91
C GLY A 123 -6.56 9.15 -0.24
N SER A 124 -7.28 9.88 -1.09
CA SER A 124 -8.02 9.35 -2.23
C SER A 124 -7.59 9.95 -3.57
N ILE A 125 -6.93 11.11 -3.56
CA ILE A 125 -6.55 11.85 -4.77
C ILE A 125 -5.16 11.42 -5.23
N GLY A 126 -5.06 11.00 -6.49
CA GLY A 126 -3.80 10.57 -7.11
C GLY A 126 -3.38 9.14 -6.75
N MET A 127 -4.20 8.43 -5.98
CA MET A 127 -3.93 7.06 -5.53
C MET A 127 -4.22 6.02 -6.62
N GLU A 128 -5.06 6.37 -7.58
CA GLU A 128 -5.36 5.59 -8.77
C GLU A 128 -4.13 5.34 -9.65
N TYR A 129 -3.16 6.27 -9.65
CA TYR A 129 -1.90 6.11 -10.37
C TYR A 129 -0.89 5.22 -9.63
N LEU A 130 -1.17 4.87 -8.37
CA LEU A 130 -0.30 4.08 -7.52
C LEU A 130 -0.71 2.59 -7.47
N GLY A 131 -1.72 2.19 -8.25
CA GLY A 131 -2.25 0.82 -8.24
C GLY A 131 -2.93 0.43 -6.92
N LEU A 132 -3.29 1.41 -6.09
CA LEU A 132 -3.96 1.17 -4.82
C LEU A 132 -5.44 0.87 -5.03
N LYS A 133 -6.02 0.21 -4.02
CA LYS A 133 -7.43 -0.21 -4.01
C LYS A 133 -8.19 0.55 -2.95
N ARG A 134 -9.47 0.80 -3.16
CA ARG A 134 -10.37 1.23 -2.08
C ARG A 134 -11.10 0.01 -1.52
N LEU A 135 -11.41 0.03 -0.24
CA LEU A 135 -12.27 -0.99 0.34
C LEU A 135 -13.72 -0.50 0.26
N GLU A 136 -14.59 -1.23 -0.41
CA GLU A 136 -16.03 -0.97 -0.42
C GLU A 136 -16.71 -1.92 0.55
N CYS A 137 -17.47 -1.39 1.51
CA CYS A 137 -18.07 -2.17 2.57
C CYS A 137 -19.57 -1.91 2.71
N THR A 138 -20.28 -3.02 2.91
CA THR A 138 -21.64 -3.08 3.40
C THR A 138 -21.64 -3.74 4.79
N PRO A 139 -22.76 -3.70 5.54
CA PRO A 139 -22.85 -4.43 6.81
C PRO A 139 -22.59 -5.95 6.71
N THR A 140 -22.65 -6.54 5.51
CA THR A 140 -22.51 -7.99 5.29
C THR A 140 -21.26 -8.40 4.53
N ALA A 141 -20.60 -7.51 3.80
CA ALA A 141 -19.42 -7.83 2.99
C ALA A 141 -18.52 -6.61 2.76
N CYS A 142 -17.22 -6.85 2.61
CA CYS A 142 -16.26 -5.86 2.11
C CYS A 142 -15.50 -6.44 0.92
N SER A 143 -15.14 -5.58 -0.03
CA SER A 143 -14.39 -5.94 -1.24
C SER A 143 -13.36 -4.88 -1.57
N LEU A 144 -12.14 -5.29 -1.89
CA LEU A 144 -11.13 -4.39 -2.45
C LEU A 144 -11.42 -4.14 -3.92
N MET A 145 -11.60 -2.87 -4.27
CA MET A 145 -11.96 -2.40 -5.60
C MET A 145 -10.85 -1.52 -6.15
N GLU A 146 -10.55 -1.66 -7.44
CA GLU A 146 -9.63 -0.75 -8.12
C GLU A 146 -10.15 0.68 -8.09
N ILE A 147 -9.27 1.64 -7.79
CA ILE A 147 -9.60 3.06 -7.85
C ILE A 147 -9.54 3.48 -9.33
N LYS A 148 -10.68 3.86 -9.90
CA LYS A 148 -10.79 4.26 -11.31
C LYS A 148 -10.58 5.76 -11.48
N HIS A 149 -9.98 6.15 -12.60
CA HIS A 149 -10.01 7.52 -13.10
C HIS A 149 -11.44 7.98 -13.35
N HIS A 150 -11.78 9.16 -12.84
CA HIS A 150 -12.98 9.91 -13.22
C HIS A 150 -12.61 11.09 -14.12
#